data_AF-A0AB34KUP1-F1
#
_entry.id   AF-A0AB34KUP1-F1
#
_cell.length_a   1.000
_cell.length_b   1.000
_cell.length_c   1.000
_cell.angle_alpha   90.00
_cell.angle_beta   90.00
_cell.angle_gamma   90.00
#
_symmetry.space_group_name_H-M   'P 1'
#
loop_
_entity.id
_entity.type
_entity.pdbx_description
1 polymer ?
#
loop_
_entity_poly.entity_id
_entity_poly.type
_entity_poly.pdbx_seq_one_letter_code
_entity_poly.pdbx_strand_id
1 'polypeptide(L)'
;MTGLSKHCAALSSPNPYAVSLAAFLVLGILVSYFPQHAKIIQRRTSEGLSPWWVLLGGLSSIAAIGNILTLPASRADIGCCKEIRGSECAAALLGVAQIGCQWACFMFIVMLFLIYFPTEPDLVSSAASITSTAPPKRRDAVVVGVTTLLALLVVGITSVAMVAAFPHHTQGWANLLGSIAGALAAIQYLPQIYYTFRIGDVKSLSIITMLIQVPGAFVFAFSLWLRVGWAGWSTWLVYVVTGILQGVLLGLAISYYLARRKSKSGSTGVPSMEDEEENLEVDDAAAEEPPLPTERTRLISRDSSGNARPMPQRIRGSHGTQRSVASNRQLGMLYAATPPEHDSDSSEGSGK
;
A
#
# COMPACT_ATOMS: atom_id res chain seq x y z
N MET A 1 45.11 26.04 2.82
CA MET A 1 43.63 25.97 2.71
C MET A 1 43.28 26.53 1.34
N THR A 2 43.01 25.64 0.38
CA THR A 2 42.55 25.99 -0.96
C THR A 2 41.23 26.74 -0.84
N GLY A 3 41.11 27.91 -1.49
CA GLY A 3 39.91 28.73 -1.43
C GLY A 3 38.69 27.93 -1.89
N LEU A 4 37.68 27.84 -1.04
CA LEU A 4 36.44 27.11 -1.31
C LEU A 4 35.71 27.76 -2.50
N SER A 5 35.24 26.96 -3.46
CA SER A 5 34.41 27.47 -4.56
C SER A 5 33.20 28.24 -4.00
N LYS A 6 32.78 29.32 -4.66
CA LYS A 6 31.64 30.16 -4.21
C LYS A 6 30.37 29.33 -3.93
N HIS A 7 30.12 28.28 -4.73
CA HIS A 7 29.01 27.34 -4.52
C HIS A 7 29.17 26.54 -3.23
N CYS A 8 30.35 25.94 -3.02
CA CYS A 8 30.63 25.14 -1.83
C CYS A 8 30.71 25.98 -0.54
N ALA A 9 31.08 27.26 -0.65
CA ALA A 9 31.07 28.20 0.46
C ALA A 9 29.66 28.51 0.96
N ALA A 10 28.69 28.69 0.04
CA ALA A 10 27.29 28.82 0.42
C ALA A 10 26.73 27.53 1.06
N LEU A 11 27.20 26.36 0.60
CA LEU A 11 26.84 25.07 1.16
C LEU A 11 27.43 24.79 2.55
N SER A 12 28.51 25.47 2.92
CA SER A 12 29.18 25.32 4.22
C SER A 12 28.42 25.93 5.39
N SER A 13 27.37 26.72 5.13
CA SER A 13 26.51 27.33 6.15
C SER A 13 25.05 26.96 5.89
N PRO A 14 24.64 25.71 6.17
CA PRO A 14 23.30 25.25 5.88
C PRO A 14 22.26 25.95 6.75
N ASN A 15 21.07 26.22 6.19
CA ASN A 15 19.97 26.82 6.94
C ASN A 15 19.45 25.83 8.00
N PRO A 16 19.51 26.16 9.31
CA PRO A 16 19.14 25.24 10.38
C PRO A 16 17.67 24.81 10.30
N TYR A 17 16.79 25.66 9.78
CA TYR A 17 15.38 25.33 9.59
C TYR A 17 15.20 24.20 8.56
N ALA A 18 15.83 24.33 7.39
CA ALA A 18 15.72 23.34 6.32
C ALA A 18 16.32 21.99 6.74
N VAL A 19 17.46 22.01 7.44
CA VAL A 19 18.12 20.81 7.97
C VAL A 19 17.24 20.13 9.02
N SER A 20 16.70 20.89 9.98
CA SER A 20 15.83 20.33 11.02
C SER A 20 14.56 19.73 10.43
N LEU A 21 13.97 20.40 9.44
CA LEU A 21 12.78 19.92 8.75
C LEU A 21 13.06 18.61 8.00
N ALA A 22 14.15 18.54 7.23
CA ALA A 22 14.53 17.32 6.53
C ALA A 22 14.88 16.17 7.49
N ALA A 23 15.56 16.46 8.61
CA ALA A 23 15.87 15.46 9.64
C ALA A 23 14.58 14.88 10.25
N PHE A 24 13.63 15.75 10.60
CA PHE A 24 12.32 15.34 11.11
C PHE A 24 11.57 14.44 10.12
N LEU A 25 11.59 14.80 8.83
CA LEU A 25 10.96 14.01 7.78
C LEU A 25 11.63 12.65 7.59
N VAL A 26 12.96 12.56 7.63
CA VAL A 26 13.69 11.29 7.56
C VAL A 26 13.30 10.36 8.71
N LEU A 27 13.20 10.90 9.93
CA LEU A 27 12.72 10.13 11.09
C LEU A 27 11.27 9.68 10.89
N GLY A 28 10.41 10.58 10.43
CA GLY A 28 9.01 10.27 10.12
C GLY A 28 8.84 9.14 9.11
N ILE A 29 9.69 9.07 8.08
CA ILE A 29 9.71 7.96 7.10
C ILE A 29 10.00 6.64 7.81
N LEU A 30 11.08 6.58 8.60
CA LEU A 30 11.47 5.35 9.29
C LEU A 30 10.38 4.85 10.24
N VAL A 31 9.81 5.75 11.04
CA VAL A 31 8.72 5.44 11.97
C VAL A 31 7.47 4.97 11.21
N SER A 32 7.16 5.56 10.05
CA SER A 32 5.97 5.18 9.26
C SER A 32 6.10 3.80 8.61
N TYR A 33 7.29 3.44 8.14
CA TYR A 33 7.52 2.16 7.45
C TYR A 33 7.70 0.98 8.40
N PHE A 34 8.22 1.23 9.61
CA PHE A 34 8.54 0.18 10.58
C PHE A 34 7.35 -0.76 10.90
N PRO A 35 6.13 -0.27 11.22
CA PRO A 35 4.99 -1.14 11.49
C PRO A 35 4.62 -2.03 10.31
N GLN A 36 4.73 -1.50 9.08
CA GLN A 36 4.42 -2.25 7.87
C GLN A 36 5.45 -3.37 7.63
N HIS A 37 6.74 -3.08 7.81
CA HIS A 37 7.80 -4.08 7.72
C HIS A 37 7.62 -5.16 8.78
N ALA A 38 7.35 -4.78 10.03
CA ALA A 38 7.11 -5.71 11.12
C ALA A 38 5.92 -6.62 10.84
N LYS A 39 4.79 -6.07 10.35
CA LYS A 39 3.58 -6.85 10.02
C LYS A 39 3.83 -7.92 8.98
N ILE A 40 4.56 -7.61 7.90
CA ILE A 40 4.88 -8.58 6.83
C ILE A 40 5.82 -9.68 7.37
N ILE A 41 6.85 -9.30 8.14
CA ILE A 41 7.83 -10.24 8.71
C ILE A 41 7.18 -11.18 9.73
N GLN A 42 6.35 -10.64 10.63
CA GLN A 42 5.67 -11.43 11.67
C GLN A 42 4.65 -12.39 11.06
N ARG A 43 3.84 -11.94 10.09
CA ARG A 43 2.83 -12.77 9.45
C ARG A 43 3.41 -13.77 8.45
N ARG A 44 4.64 -13.55 8.00
CA ARG A 44 5.33 -14.35 6.96
C ARG A 44 4.50 -14.60 5.70
N THR A 45 3.59 -13.67 5.40
CA THR A 45 2.75 -13.71 4.21
C THR A 45 2.54 -12.28 3.71
N SER A 46 2.40 -12.15 2.40
CA SER A 46 2.09 -10.90 1.70
C SER A 46 0.63 -10.83 1.26
N GLU A 47 -0.24 -11.67 1.83
CA GLU A 47 -1.68 -11.60 1.60
C GLU A 47 -2.24 -10.22 1.92
N GLY A 48 -3.07 -9.70 1.02
CA GLY A 48 -3.64 -8.35 1.11
C GLY A 48 -2.82 -7.24 0.43
N LEU A 49 -1.56 -7.50 0.03
CA LEU A 49 -0.79 -6.58 -0.80
C LEU A 49 -1.06 -6.84 -2.28
N SER A 50 -1.52 -5.81 -3.01
CA SER A 50 -1.72 -5.89 -4.46
C SER A 50 -0.36 -5.92 -5.20
N PRO A 51 -0.07 -6.94 -6.03
CA PRO A 51 1.17 -7.02 -6.80
C PRO A 51 1.40 -5.80 -7.70
N TRP A 52 0.33 -5.31 -8.33
CA TRP A 52 0.39 -4.15 -9.22
C TRP A 52 0.67 -2.85 -8.46
N TRP A 53 0.13 -2.72 -7.25
CA TRP A 53 0.42 -1.57 -6.40
C TRP A 53 1.89 -1.53 -5.99
N VAL A 54 2.44 -2.69 -5.59
CA VAL A 54 3.85 -2.84 -5.23
C VAL A 54 4.75 -2.52 -6.43
N LEU A 55 4.41 -3.02 -7.62
CA LEU A 55 5.17 -2.75 -8.84
C LEU A 55 5.15 -1.27 -9.22
N LEU A 56 3.98 -0.63 -9.32
CA LEU A 56 3.86 0.78 -9.67
C LEU A 56 4.58 1.68 -8.67
N GLY A 57 4.47 1.39 -7.37
CA GLY A 57 5.20 2.09 -6.32
C GLY A 57 6.71 1.88 -6.41
N GLY A 58 7.16 0.66 -6.77
CA GLY A 58 8.57 0.33 -6.93
C GLY A 58 9.20 1.07 -8.12
N LEU A 59 8.54 1.04 -9.27
CA LEU A 59 8.97 1.76 -10.47
C LEU A 59 9.00 3.28 -10.25
N SER A 60 7.97 3.83 -9.60
CA SER A 60 7.92 5.26 -9.25
C SER A 60 9.06 5.63 -8.29
N SER A 61 9.34 4.79 -7.29
CA SER A 61 10.43 5.01 -6.33
C SER A 61 11.81 4.94 -6.99
N ILE A 62 12.04 4.01 -7.92
CA ILE A 62 13.28 3.92 -8.71
C ILE A 62 13.47 5.19 -9.55
N ALA A 63 12.41 5.66 -10.20
CA ALA A 63 12.44 6.90 -10.96
C ALA A 63 12.70 8.12 -10.06
N ALA A 64 12.12 8.17 -8.86
CA ALA A 64 12.33 9.26 -7.90
C ALA A 64 13.79 9.34 -7.38
N ILE A 65 14.40 8.20 -7.01
CA ILE A 65 15.81 8.20 -6.59
C ILE A 65 16.75 8.52 -7.76
N GLY A 66 16.45 8.03 -8.97
CA GLY A 66 17.19 8.38 -10.17
C GLY A 66 17.09 9.87 -10.50
N ASN A 67 15.91 10.48 -10.36
CA ASN A 67 15.68 11.91 -10.57
C ASN A 67 16.59 12.75 -9.66
N ILE A 68 16.57 12.53 -8.34
CA ILE A 68 17.34 13.37 -7.41
C ILE A 68 18.85 13.18 -7.57
N LEU A 69 19.33 11.97 -7.87
CA LEU A 69 20.75 11.68 -8.02
C LEU A 69 21.33 12.21 -9.34
N THR A 70 20.52 12.29 -10.40
CA THR A 70 20.97 12.79 -11.71
C THR A 70 20.81 14.30 -11.86
N LEU A 71 20.05 14.94 -10.97
CA LEU A 71 19.87 16.38 -10.93
C LEU A 71 21.23 17.11 -10.82
N PRO A 72 21.55 18.05 -11.72
CA PRO A 72 22.82 18.80 -11.68
C PRO A 72 23.10 19.47 -10.34
N ALA A 73 22.09 20.03 -9.68
CA ALA A 73 22.23 20.66 -8.36
C ALA A 73 22.73 19.65 -7.32
N SER A 74 22.08 18.49 -7.18
CA SER A 74 22.52 17.42 -6.27
C SER A 74 23.93 16.93 -6.58
N ARG A 75 24.30 16.83 -7.87
CA ARG A 75 25.65 16.39 -8.27
C ARG A 75 26.71 17.41 -7.90
N ALA A 76 26.42 18.70 -8.05
CA ALA A 76 27.30 19.78 -7.61
C ALA A 76 27.49 19.75 -6.09
N ASP A 77 26.41 19.54 -5.33
CA ASP A 77 26.43 19.42 -3.87
C ASP A 77 27.29 18.25 -3.40
N ILE A 78 27.11 17.07 -4.02
CA ILE A 78 27.93 15.87 -3.75
C ILE A 78 29.41 16.12 -4.10
N GLY A 79 29.69 16.90 -5.14
CA GLY A 79 31.04 17.32 -5.50
C GLY A 79 31.70 18.17 -4.41
N CYS A 80 30.97 19.11 -3.82
CA CYS A 80 31.46 19.97 -2.74
C CYS A 80 31.81 19.22 -1.46
N CYS A 81 31.24 18.03 -1.23
CA CYS A 81 31.56 17.20 -0.07
C CYS A 81 33.03 16.75 0.02
N LYS A 82 33.81 16.90 -1.07
CA LYS A 82 35.27 16.68 -1.04
C LYS A 82 36.05 17.86 -0.45
N GLU A 83 35.44 19.06 -0.43
CA GLU A 83 36.08 20.31 -0.03
C GLU A 83 35.61 20.82 1.35
N ILE A 84 34.41 20.44 1.79
CA ILE A 84 33.80 20.89 3.05
C ILE A 84 33.88 19.83 4.16
N ARG A 85 33.59 20.23 5.41
CA ARG A 85 33.51 19.32 6.55
C ARG A 85 32.35 18.33 6.39
N GLY A 86 32.53 17.11 6.90
CA GLY A 86 31.53 16.03 6.77
C GLY A 86 30.16 16.34 7.38
N SER A 87 30.09 17.09 8.49
CA SER A 87 28.83 17.52 9.10
C SER A 87 28.01 18.44 8.18
N GLU A 88 28.67 19.39 7.55
CA GLU A 88 28.03 20.35 6.65
C GLU A 88 27.57 19.66 5.37
N CYS A 89 28.38 18.74 4.83
CA CYS A 89 27.97 17.89 3.72
C CYS A 89 26.75 17.03 4.07
N ALA A 90 26.74 16.40 5.25
CA ALA A 90 25.60 15.58 5.68
C ALA A 90 24.31 16.42 5.79
N ALA A 91 24.41 17.64 6.32
CA ALA A 91 23.30 18.58 6.39
C ALA A 91 22.81 19.01 4.99
N ALA A 92 23.73 19.31 4.06
CA ALA A 92 23.40 19.72 2.69
C ALA A 92 22.76 18.59 1.86
N LEU A 93 23.20 17.35 2.07
CA LEU A 93 22.69 16.17 1.37
C LEU A 93 21.47 15.54 2.03
N LEU A 94 20.97 16.09 3.13
CA LEU A 94 19.88 15.50 3.90
C LEU A 94 18.59 15.33 3.08
N GLY A 95 18.30 16.24 2.15
CA GLY A 95 17.20 16.08 1.21
C GLY A 95 17.40 14.95 0.18
N VAL A 96 18.65 14.62 -0.18
CA VAL A 96 18.94 13.41 -1.00
C VAL A 96 18.71 12.18 -0.14
N ALA A 97 19.21 12.20 1.10
CA ALA A 97 19.04 11.12 2.06
C ALA A 97 17.56 10.87 2.38
N GLN A 98 16.72 11.91 2.40
CA GLN A 98 15.27 11.81 2.59
C GLN A 98 14.60 10.95 1.50
N ILE A 99 14.87 11.23 0.22
CA ILE A 99 14.35 10.42 -0.90
C ILE A 99 15.01 9.03 -0.92
N GLY A 100 16.31 8.95 -0.63
CA GLY A 100 17.04 7.68 -0.55
C GLY A 100 16.51 6.75 0.54
N CYS A 101 16.18 7.29 1.72
CA CYS A 101 15.56 6.56 2.82
C CYS A 101 14.18 6.02 2.41
N GLN A 102 13.32 6.87 1.84
CA GLN A 102 12.00 6.46 1.31
C GLN A 102 12.14 5.31 0.29
N TRP A 103 13.05 5.47 -0.68
CA TRP A 103 13.32 4.46 -1.69
C TRP A 103 13.80 3.14 -1.07
N ALA A 104 14.75 3.19 -0.13
CA ALA A 104 15.28 2.00 0.52
C ALA A 104 14.20 1.26 1.33
N CYS A 105 13.41 2.01 2.11
CA CYS A 105 12.28 1.45 2.87
C CYS A 105 11.24 0.79 1.95
N PHE A 106 10.93 1.40 0.80
CA PHE A 106 9.99 0.83 -0.16
C PHE A 106 10.58 -0.40 -0.88
N MET A 107 11.85 -0.36 -1.28
CA MET A 107 12.53 -1.53 -1.86
C MET A 107 12.61 -2.70 -0.87
N PHE A 108 12.73 -2.42 0.42
CA PHE A 108 12.63 -3.44 1.45
C PHE A 108 11.21 -4.07 1.49
N ILE A 109 10.14 -3.29 1.28
CA ILE A 109 8.79 -3.87 1.09
C ILE A 109 8.75 -4.75 -0.15
N VAL A 110 9.28 -4.31 -1.29
CA VAL A 110 9.31 -5.13 -2.51
C VAL A 110 10.05 -6.45 -2.26
N MET A 111 11.19 -6.40 -1.57
CA MET A 111 11.95 -7.58 -1.19
C MET A 111 11.12 -8.52 -0.30
N LEU A 112 10.51 -8.00 0.78
CA LEU A 112 9.66 -8.79 1.68
C LEU A 112 8.46 -9.39 0.93
N PHE A 113 7.85 -8.63 0.02
CA PHE A 113 6.74 -9.07 -0.82
C PHE A 113 7.13 -10.27 -1.68
N LEU A 114 8.33 -10.25 -2.29
CA LEU A 114 8.83 -11.35 -3.11
C LEU A 114 9.22 -12.59 -2.28
N ILE A 115 9.74 -12.39 -1.06
CA ILE A 115 10.13 -13.48 -0.15
C ILE A 115 8.91 -14.18 0.43
N TYR A 116 7.92 -13.41 0.89
CA TYR A 116 6.71 -13.92 1.54
C TYR A 116 5.51 -13.97 0.58
N PHE A 117 5.75 -14.11 -0.73
CA PHE A 117 4.66 -14.23 -1.69
C PHE A 117 3.97 -15.59 -1.53
N PRO A 118 2.65 -15.63 -1.30
CA PRO A 118 1.92 -16.88 -1.15
C PRO A 118 2.04 -17.68 -2.46
N THR A 119 2.77 -18.79 -2.42
CA THR A 119 3.12 -19.56 -3.62
C THR A 119 2.22 -20.78 -3.84
N GLU A 120 1.48 -21.22 -2.82
CA GLU A 120 0.60 -22.39 -2.92
C GLU A 120 -0.72 -22.11 -2.19
N PRO A 121 -1.87 -22.56 -2.73
CA PRO A 121 -3.04 -22.77 -1.90
C PRO A 121 -2.72 -23.91 -0.95
N ASP A 122 -2.56 -23.63 0.35
CA ASP A 122 -2.47 -24.69 1.34
C ASP A 122 -3.66 -25.63 1.14
N LEU A 123 -3.39 -26.92 0.90
CA LEU A 123 -4.40 -27.96 0.70
C LEU A 123 -5.37 -28.06 1.88
N VAL A 124 -4.99 -27.51 3.05
CA VAL A 124 -5.83 -27.36 4.24
C VAL A 124 -6.95 -26.32 4.05
N SER A 125 -6.72 -25.27 3.25
CA SER A 125 -7.71 -24.23 2.93
C SER A 125 -8.62 -24.61 1.75
N SER A 126 -8.23 -25.61 0.97
CA SER A 126 -8.98 -26.12 -0.19
C SER A 126 -10.24 -26.90 0.20
N ALA A 127 -10.33 -27.40 1.44
CA ALA A 127 -11.56 -28.02 1.95
C ALA A 127 -12.63 -27.00 2.36
N ALA A 128 -12.26 -25.74 2.61
CA ALA A 128 -13.15 -24.67 3.08
C ALA A 128 -13.56 -23.67 2.00
N SER A 129 -12.97 -23.71 0.80
CA SER A 129 -13.13 -22.68 -0.23
C SER A 129 -13.73 -23.22 -1.54
N ILE A 130 -15.00 -23.62 -1.49
CA ILE A 130 -15.85 -23.83 -2.69
C ILE A 130 -16.25 -22.48 -3.36
N THR A 131 -15.69 -21.35 -2.91
CA THR A 131 -15.98 -20.03 -3.49
C THR A 131 -14.80 -19.54 -4.33
N SER A 132 -14.92 -19.80 -5.63
CA SER A 132 -14.09 -19.33 -6.75
C SER A 132 -13.51 -17.91 -6.56
N THR A 133 -12.26 -17.82 -6.11
CA THR A 133 -11.36 -16.72 -6.45
C THR A 133 -10.06 -17.36 -6.92
N ALA A 134 -9.66 -17.12 -8.17
CA ALA A 134 -8.50 -17.76 -8.77
C ALA A 134 -7.25 -17.52 -7.89
N PRO A 135 -6.45 -18.55 -7.58
CA PRO A 135 -5.29 -18.39 -6.71
C PRO A 135 -4.30 -17.38 -7.32
N PRO A 136 -3.69 -16.49 -6.52
CA PRO A 136 -2.67 -15.56 -6.99
C PRO A 136 -1.55 -16.37 -7.64
N LYS A 137 -1.35 -16.16 -8.94
CA LYS A 137 -0.39 -16.96 -9.70
C LYS A 137 1.01 -16.52 -9.31
N ARG A 138 1.90 -17.47 -9.00
CA ARG A 138 3.35 -17.28 -8.87
C ARG A 138 3.97 -16.41 -9.98
N ARG A 139 3.31 -16.37 -11.15
CA ARG A 139 3.62 -15.47 -12.27
C ARG A 139 3.64 -13.99 -11.89
N ASP A 140 2.71 -13.53 -11.04
CA ASP A 140 2.60 -12.11 -10.68
C ASP A 140 3.81 -11.66 -9.87
N ALA A 141 4.24 -12.44 -8.88
CA ALA A 141 5.47 -12.18 -8.13
C ALA A 141 6.71 -12.15 -9.02
N VAL A 142 6.81 -13.08 -9.98
CA VAL A 142 7.92 -13.11 -10.95
C VAL A 142 7.90 -11.86 -11.83
N VAL A 143 6.73 -11.43 -12.32
CA VAL A 143 6.58 -10.21 -13.11
C VAL A 143 7.00 -8.98 -12.28
N VAL A 144 6.54 -8.87 -11.03
CA VAL A 144 6.94 -7.78 -10.13
C VAL A 144 8.45 -7.75 -9.93
N GLY A 145 9.05 -8.90 -9.59
CA GLY A 145 10.48 -9.00 -9.32
C GLY A 145 11.35 -8.70 -10.54
N VAL A 146 11.06 -9.33 -11.69
CA VAL A 146 11.80 -9.13 -12.93
C VAL A 146 11.66 -7.69 -13.43
N THR A 147 10.45 -7.14 -13.43
CA THR A 147 10.22 -5.77 -13.91
C THR A 147 10.89 -4.75 -13.01
N THR A 148 10.82 -4.93 -11.69
CA THR A 148 11.48 -4.02 -10.73
C THR A 148 13.01 -4.09 -10.87
N LEU A 149 13.58 -5.29 -10.99
CA LEU A 149 15.01 -5.46 -11.19
C LEU A 149 15.47 -4.85 -12.52
N LEU A 150 14.75 -5.11 -13.61
CA LEU A 150 15.06 -4.54 -14.92
C LEU A 150 14.99 -3.02 -14.89
N ALA A 151 13.96 -2.44 -14.27
CA ALA A 151 13.84 -0.99 -14.12
C ALA A 151 15.00 -0.40 -13.31
N LEU A 152 15.40 -1.05 -12.22
CA LEU A 152 16.53 -0.61 -11.40
C LEU A 152 17.84 -0.63 -12.19
N LEU A 153 18.08 -1.67 -12.98
CA LEU A 153 19.26 -1.77 -13.85
C LEU A 153 19.22 -0.75 -14.99
N VAL A 154 18.11 -0.62 -15.70
CA VAL A 154 17.97 0.31 -16.83
C VAL A 154 18.11 1.75 -16.35
N VAL A 155 17.40 2.15 -15.30
CA VAL A 155 17.49 3.51 -14.75
C VAL A 155 18.88 3.75 -14.16
N GLY A 156 19.44 2.79 -13.43
CA GLY A 156 20.77 2.90 -12.83
C GLY A 156 21.88 3.05 -13.88
N ILE A 157 21.96 2.13 -14.84
CA ILE A 157 22.98 2.13 -15.90
C ILE A 157 22.83 3.39 -16.77
N THR A 158 21.62 3.74 -17.19
CA THR A 158 21.39 4.93 -18.01
C THR A 158 21.76 6.21 -17.23
N SER A 159 21.43 6.27 -15.93
CA SER A 159 21.81 7.40 -15.08
C SER A 159 23.33 7.54 -14.94
N VAL A 160 24.05 6.45 -14.69
CA VAL A 160 25.51 6.44 -14.61
C VAL A 160 26.12 6.83 -15.96
N ALA A 161 25.65 6.26 -17.06
CA ALA A 161 26.12 6.57 -18.41
C ALA A 161 25.90 8.05 -18.77
N MET A 162 24.72 8.60 -18.46
CA MET A 162 24.42 10.03 -18.68
C MET A 162 25.32 10.94 -17.84
N VAL A 163 25.58 10.58 -16.58
CA VAL A 163 26.48 11.36 -15.71
C VAL A 163 27.94 11.30 -16.20
N ALA A 164 28.40 10.15 -16.68
CA ALA A 164 29.78 9.95 -17.12
C ALA A 164 30.06 10.51 -18.52
N ALA A 165 29.15 10.29 -19.48
CA ALA A 165 29.37 10.64 -20.89
C ALA A 165 28.78 12.00 -21.29
N PHE A 166 27.66 12.40 -20.67
CA PHE A 166 26.90 13.60 -21.09
C PHE A 166 26.43 14.46 -19.91
N PRO A 167 27.36 15.02 -19.10
CA PRO A 167 27.04 15.73 -17.85
C PRO A 167 26.14 16.96 -18.04
N HIS A 168 26.08 17.52 -19.25
CA HIS A 168 25.20 18.65 -19.61
C HIS A 168 23.74 18.24 -19.83
N HIS A 169 23.47 16.97 -20.19
CA HIS A 169 22.11 16.49 -20.52
C HIS A 169 21.37 15.87 -19.33
N THR A 170 21.98 15.81 -18.15
CA THR A 170 21.37 15.10 -17.00
C THR A 170 20.14 15.83 -16.45
N GLN A 171 19.98 17.14 -16.68
CA GLN A 171 18.76 17.86 -16.29
C GLN A 171 17.53 17.31 -17.04
N GLY A 172 17.68 17.06 -18.34
CA GLY A 172 16.61 16.48 -19.16
C GLY A 172 16.26 15.08 -18.69
N TRP A 173 17.27 14.25 -18.41
CA TRP A 173 17.08 12.92 -17.84
C TRP A 173 16.40 12.93 -16.47
N ALA A 174 16.83 13.82 -15.56
CA ALA A 174 16.19 14.01 -14.27
C ALA A 174 14.71 14.38 -14.45
N ASN A 175 14.41 15.37 -15.30
CA ASN A 175 13.04 15.80 -15.56
C ASN A 175 12.17 14.66 -16.10
N LEU A 176 12.70 13.86 -17.04
CA LEU A 176 12.01 12.67 -17.56
C LEU A 176 11.67 11.68 -16.44
N LEU A 177 12.64 11.34 -15.58
CA LEU A 177 12.43 10.42 -14.46
C LEU A 177 11.39 10.96 -13.46
N GLY A 178 11.44 12.25 -13.14
CA GLY A 178 10.45 12.88 -12.24
C GLY A 178 9.03 12.86 -12.83
N SER A 179 8.90 13.12 -14.13
CA SER A 179 7.63 13.01 -14.84
C SER A 179 7.11 11.58 -14.89
N ILE A 180 7.97 10.58 -15.14
CA ILE A 180 7.61 9.16 -15.08
C ILE A 180 7.13 8.78 -13.68
N ALA A 181 7.85 9.20 -12.63
CA ALA A 181 7.45 8.95 -11.25
C ALA A 181 6.04 9.50 -10.93
N GLY A 182 5.75 10.73 -11.36
CA GLY A 182 4.44 11.36 -11.20
C GLY A 182 3.34 10.68 -12.01
N ALA A 183 3.62 10.27 -13.25
CA ALA A 183 2.66 9.54 -14.08
C ALA A 183 2.32 8.17 -13.47
N LEU A 184 3.32 7.42 -13.02
CA LEU A 184 3.12 6.13 -12.34
C LEU A 184 2.30 6.30 -11.06
N ALA A 185 2.55 7.35 -10.29
CA ALA A 185 1.76 7.64 -9.10
C ALA A 185 0.31 8.02 -9.45
N ALA A 186 0.08 8.80 -10.51
CA ALA A 186 -1.27 9.09 -10.98
C ALA A 186 -2.02 7.81 -11.41
N ILE A 187 -1.34 6.90 -12.12
CA ILE A 187 -1.89 5.59 -12.50
C ILE A 187 -2.22 4.75 -11.26
N GLN A 188 -1.49 4.90 -10.16
CA GLN A 188 -1.77 4.20 -8.91
C GLN A 188 -3.00 4.75 -8.18
N TYR A 189 -3.14 6.08 -8.08
CA TYR A 189 -4.21 6.70 -7.29
C TYR A 189 -5.51 6.94 -8.06
N LEU A 190 -5.48 7.27 -9.35
CA LEU A 190 -6.68 7.61 -10.12
C LEU A 190 -7.70 6.46 -10.22
N PRO A 191 -7.31 5.21 -10.51
CA PRO A 191 -8.25 4.09 -10.52
C PRO A 191 -8.90 3.88 -9.16
N GLN A 192 -8.12 4.06 -8.08
CA GLN A 192 -8.64 3.96 -6.71
C GLN A 192 -9.66 5.06 -6.41
N ILE A 193 -9.37 6.32 -6.79
CA ILE A 193 -10.31 7.45 -6.66
C ILE A 193 -11.62 7.15 -7.40
N TYR A 194 -11.51 6.72 -8.66
CA TYR A 194 -12.66 6.41 -9.48
C TYR A 194 -13.51 5.29 -8.87
N TYR A 195 -12.86 4.21 -8.43
CA TYR A 195 -13.55 3.06 -7.84
C TYR A 195 -14.23 3.41 -6.51
N THR A 196 -13.54 4.12 -5.62
CA THR A 196 -14.09 4.61 -4.35
C THR A 196 -15.29 5.52 -4.60
N PHE A 197 -15.20 6.44 -5.57
CA PHE A 197 -16.32 7.31 -5.93
C PHE A 197 -17.53 6.53 -6.48
N ARG A 198 -17.29 5.49 -7.30
CA ARG A 198 -18.37 4.73 -7.94
C ARG A 198 -19.08 3.77 -6.98
N ILE A 199 -18.38 3.20 -6.02
CA ILE A 199 -18.95 2.20 -5.10
C ILE A 199 -19.54 2.83 -3.85
N GLY A 200 -19.08 4.02 -3.45
CA GLY A 200 -19.58 4.66 -2.24
C GLY A 200 -19.14 3.95 -0.95
N ASP A 201 -18.10 3.13 -1.02
CA ASP A 201 -17.53 2.40 0.12
C ASP A 201 -16.02 2.61 0.19
N VAL A 202 -15.55 2.91 1.40
CA VAL A 202 -14.14 3.03 1.74
C VAL A 202 -13.72 1.67 2.29
N LYS A 203 -13.54 0.68 1.40
CA LYS A 203 -13.05 -0.63 1.85
C LYS A 203 -11.65 -0.49 2.44
N SER A 204 -11.52 -0.90 3.71
CA SER A 204 -10.28 -1.11 4.50
C SER A 204 -9.19 -0.03 4.45
N LEU A 205 -9.49 1.19 3.99
CA LEU A 205 -8.50 2.26 3.90
C LEU A 205 -8.37 2.91 5.28
N SER A 206 -7.19 2.83 5.89
CA SER A 206 -6.94 3.48 7.18
C SER A 206 -6.98 5.00 7.01
N ILE A 207 -8.10 5.61 7.40
CA ILE A 207 -8.32 7.07 7.37
C ILE A 207 -7.23 7.79 8.19
N ILE A 208 -6.82 7.19 9.31
CA ILE A 208 -5.79 7.72 10.22
C ILE A 208 -4.46 7.88 9.50
N THR A 209 -4.01 6.85 8.78
CA THR A 209 -2.73 6.92 8.05
C THR A 209 -2.78 7.96 6.94
N MET A 210 -3.91 8.12 6.24
CA MET A 210 -4.06 9.17 5.23
C MET A 210 -4.08 10.59 5.84
N LEU A 211 -4.68 10.78 7.01
CA LEU A 211 -4.69 12.08 7.70
C LEU A 211 -3.29 12.57 8.05
N ILE A 212 -2.36 11.67 8.35
CA ILE A 212 -0.96 12.00 8.63
C ILE A 212 -0.16 12.15 7.33
N GLN A 213 -0.39 11.25 6.36
CA GLN A 213 0.39 11.21 5.12
C GLN A 213 0.14 12.41 4.19
N VAL A 214 -1.12 12.84 4.02
CA VAL A 214 -1.47 13.94 3.11
C VAL A 214 -0.73 15.24 3.47
N PRO A 215 -0.81 15.77 4.71
CA PRO A 215 -0.03 16.95 5.09
C PRO A 215 1.47 16.67 5.04
N GLY A 216 1.90 15.47 5.44
CA GLY A 216 3.30 15.04 5.35
C GLY A 216 3.86 15.14 3.93
N ALA A 217 3.10 14.77 2.90
CA ALA A 217 3.52 14.85 1.49
C ALA A 217 3.77 16.29 1.04
N PHE A 218 2.95 17.25 1.46
CA PHE A 218 3.16 18.67 1.15
C PHE A 218 4.37 19.24 1.89
N VAL A 219 4.57 18.88 3.16
CA VAL A 219 5.76 19.27 3.93
C VAL A 219 7.02 18.67 3.32
N PHE A 220 6.95 17.42 2.87
CA PHE A 220 8.03 16.74 2.15
C PHE A 220 8.39 17.46 0.86
N ALA A 221 7.39 17.82 0.04
CA ALA A 221 7.58 18.60 -1.18
C ALA A 221 8.19 19.97 -0.91
N PHE A 222 7.71 20.67 0.13
CA PHE A 222 8.23 21.97 0.54
C PHE A 222 9.70 21.90 0.98
N SER A 223 10.06 20.89 1.78
CA SER A 223 11.46 20.62 2.18
C SER A 223 12.38 20.46 0.96
N LEU A 224 11.92 19.73 -0.05
CA LEU A 224 12.67 19.58 -1.30
C LEU A 224 12.77 20.89 -2.10
N TRP A 225 11.68 21.65 -2.19
CA TRP A 225 11.69 22.95 -2.85
C TRP A 225 12.65 23.93 -2.18
N LEU A 226 12.72 23.96 -0.84
CA LEU A 226 13.70 24.78 -0.10
C LEU A 226 15.15 24.41 -0.45
N ARG A 227 15.40 23.14 -0.80
CA ARG A 227 16.73 22.64 -1.13
C ARG A 227 17.10 22.91 -2.60
N VAL A 228 16.27 22.47 -3.55
CA VAL A 228 16.63 22.47 -4.99
C VAL A 228 15.99 23.63 -5.77
N GLY A 229 15.08 24.38 -5.15
CA GLY A 229 14.39 25.52 -5.75
C GLY A 229 13.55 25.13 -6.98
N TRP A 230 13.36 26.12 -7.86
CA TRP A 230 12.60 25.96 -9.10
C TRP A 230 13.29 25.08 -10.14
N ALA A 231 14.63 25.05 -10.15
CA ALA A 231 15.41 24.23 -11.09
C ALA A 231 15.18 22.72 -10.87
N GLY A 232 14.83 22.31 -9.65
CA GLY A 232 14.50 20.93 -9.29
C GLY A 232 12.99 20.65 -9.24
N TRP A 233 12.17 21.34 -10.04
CA TRP A 233 10.71 21.14 -10.06
C TRP A 233 10.29 19.67 -10.17
N SER A 234 10.98 18.89 -11.00
CA SER A 234 10.67 17.48 -11.24
C SER A 234 10.89 16.59 -10.01
N THR A 235 11.65 17.07 -9.03
CA THR A 235 11.93 16.37 -7.76
C THR A 235 10.85 16.62 -6.72
N TRP A 236 10.32 17.84 -6.58
CA TRP A 236 9.32 18.14 -5.54
C TRP A 236 7.87 18.09 -6.05
N LEU A 237 7.64 18.38 -7.34
CA LEU A 237 6.27 18.46 -7.91
C LEU A 237 5.56 17.11 -7.88
N VAL A 238 6.31 16.00 -8.07
CA VAL A 238 5.75 14.65 -7.95
C VAL A 238 5.05 14.45 -6.61
N TYR A 239 5.63 14.92 -5.51
CA TYR A 239 5.07 14.78 -4.18
C TYR A 239 3.84 15.68 -3.94
N VAL A 240 3.81 16.86 -4.58
CA VAL A 240 2.61 17.73 -4.58
C VAL A 240 1.46 17.02 -5.30
N VAL A 241 1.72 16.48 -6.49
CA VAL A 241 0.71 15.76 -7.29
C VAL A 241 0.19 14.55 -6.51
N THR A 242 1.07 13.76 -5.89
CA THR A 242 0.63 12.63 -5.05
C THR A 242 -0.15 13.08 -3.82
N GLY A 243 0.27 14.17 -3.15
CA GLY A 243 -0.43 14.71 -2.00
C GLY A 243 -1.85 15.18 -2.34
N ILE A 244 -2.05 15.79 -3.51
CA ILE A 244 -3.38 16.18 -4.00
C ILE A 244 -4.23 14.93 -4.27
N LEU A 245 -3.69 13.92 -4.96
CA LEU A 245 -4.42 12.68 -5.26
C LEU A 245 -4.82 11.94 -3.97
N GLN A 246 -3.90 11.83 -3.00
CA GLN A 246 -4.18 11.28 -1.68
C GLN A 246 -5.20 12.12 -0.91
N GLY A 247 -5.13 13.45 -1.01
CA GLY A 247 -6.08 14.37 -0.38
C GLY A 247 -7.51 14.21 -0.93
N VAL A 248 -7.66 13.98 -2.23
CA VAL A 248 -8.97 13.67 -2.84
C VAL A 248 -9.52 12.35 -2.29
N LEU A 249 -8.69 11.31 -2.19
CA LEU A 249 -9.09 10.04 -1.57
C LEU A 249 -9.52 10.21 -0.12
N LEU A 250 -8.76 10.97 0.66
CA LEU A 250 -9.09 11.28 2.05
C LEU A 250 -10.42 12.04 2.16
N GLY A 251 -10.66 13.02 1.29
CA GLY A 251 -11.93 13.76 1.24
C GLY A 251 -13.12 12.84 0.96
N LEU A 252 -12.99 11.94 -0.03
CA LEU A 252 -13.99 10.91 -0.28
C LEU A 252 -14.20 10.01 0.94
N ALA A 253 -13.10 9.57 1.57
CA ALA A 253 -13.16 8.68 2.72
C ALA A 253 -13.91 9.30 3.91
N ILE A 254 -13.60 10.55 4.26
CA ILE A 254 -14.29 11.31 5.30
C ILE A 254 -15.77 11.49 4.94
N SER A 255 -16.09 11.80 3.69
CA SER A 255 -17.48 12.03 3.26
C SER A 255 -18.35 10.79 3.47
N TYR A 256 -17.85 9.59 3.12
CA TYR A 256 -18.58 8.33 3.29
C TYR A 256 -18.64 7.88 4.73
N TYR A 257 -17.58 8.11 5.52
CA TYR A 257 -17.58 7.87 6.96
C TYR A 257 -18.69 8.67 7.65
N LEU A 258 -18.79 9.97 7.36
CA LEU A 258 -19.83 10.84 7.92
C LEU A 258 -21.24 10.45 7.45
N ALA A 259 -21.41 10.08 6.18
CA ALA A 259 -22.69 9.61 5.65
C ALA A 259 -23.19 8.34 6.37
N ARG A 260 -22.29 7.38 6.65
CA ARG A 260 -22.61 6.15 7.40
C ARG A 260 -22.99 6.43 8.84
N ARG A 261 -22.24 7.30 9.53
CA ARG A 261 -22.53 7.69 10.91
C ARG A 261 -23.92 8.32 11.03
N LYS A 262 -24.30 9.15 10.05
CA LYS A 262 -25.63 9.76 10.00
C LYS A 262 -26.74 8.73 9.80
N SER A 263 -26.51 7.69 8.99
CA SER A 263 -27.47 6.59 8.81
C SER A 263 -27.62 5.72 10.05
N LYS A 264 -26.53 5.42 10.78
CA LYS A 264 -26.57 4.67 12.05
C LYS A 264 -27.31 5.46 13.15
N SER A 265 -27.09 6.78 13.25
CA SER A 265 -27.76 7.63 14.26
C SER A 265 -29.27 7.79 14.07
N GLY A 266 -29.80 7.48 12.88
CA GLY A 266 -31.24 7.51 12.60
C GLY A 266 -31.97 6.19 12.83
N SER A 267 -31.25 5.09 13.10
CA SER A 267 -31.82 3.77 13.38
C SER A 267 -31.67 3.47 14.88
N THR A 268 -32.78 3.46 15.60
CA THR A 268 -32.82 3.23 17.04
C THR A 268 -32.26 1.84 17.40
N GLY A 269 -31.08 1.83 18.05
CA GLY A 269 -30.61 0.81 19.00
C GLY A 269 -30.53 -0.66 18.58
N VAL A 270 -29.36 -1.09 18.09
CA VAL A 270 -28.63 -2.30 18.56
C VAL A 270 -27.14 -2.04 18.29
N PRO A 271 -26.22 -2.12 19.28
CA PRO A 271 -24.79 -2.05 19.01
C PRO A 271 -24.36 -3.29 18.23
N SER A 272 -23.83 -3.12 17.02
CA SER A 272 -23.14 -4.18 16.29
C SER A 272 -21.76 -4.39 16.94
N MET A 273 -21.42 -5.63 17.28
CA MET A 273 -20.13 -6.06 17.86
C MET A 273 -18.89 -5.79 16.98
N GLU A 274 -19.02 -5.02 15.89
CA GLU A 274 -17.94 -4.63 15.00
C GLU A 274 -17.18 -3.38 15.51
N ASP A 275 -17.75 -2.64 16.48
CA ASP A 275 -17.21 -1.37 16.94
C ASP A 275 -16.17 -1.49 18.10
N GLU A 276 -15.89 -2.71 18.62
CA GLU A 276 -14.81 -2.93 19.61
C GLU A 276 -13.42 -3.10 18.97
N GLU A 277 -13.30 -3.49 17.69
CA GLU A 277 -11.99 -3.59 17.03
C GLU A 277 -11.42 -2.24 16.58
N GLU A 278 -12.24 -1.19 16.39
CA GLU A 278 -11.76 0.10 15.88
C GLU A 278 -11.17 1.01 16.98
N ASN A 279 -11.40 0.72 18.28
CA ASN A 279 -10.90 1.53 19.40
C ASN A 279 -9.76 0.88 20.23
N LEU A 280 -9.30 -0.32 19.87
CA LEU A 280 -8.28 -1.06 20.63
C LEU A 280 -6.85 -0.98 20.07
N GLU A 281 -6.60 -0.34 18.92
CA GLU A 281 -5.24 -0.24 18.34
C GLU A 281 -4.44 1.00 18.81
N VAL A 282 -4.69 1.50 20.03
CA VAL A 282 -3.83 2.48 20.70
C VAL A 282 -3.73 2.18 22.20
N ASP A 283 -3.08 1.07 22.56
CA ASP A 283 -1.97 0.98 23.52
C ASP A 283 -1.64 -0.50 23.82
N ASP A 284 -0.34 -0.73 24.01
CA ASP A 284 0.27 -1.82 24.76
C ASP A 284 0.62 -3.19 24.12
N ALA A 285 1.70 -3.69 24.71
CA ALA A 285 2.45 -4.88 24.47
C ALA A 285 1.68 -6.18 24.71
N ALA A 286 2.27 -7.26 24.17
CA ALA A 286 2.15 -8.64 24.63
C ALA A 286 0.72 -9.15 24.93
N ALA A 287 0.12 -9.81 23.94
CA ALA A 287 -0.86 -10.86 24.19
C ALA A 287 -0.68 -12.00 23.19
N GLU A 288 -0.26 -13.15 23.71
CA GLU A 288 -0.52 -14.46 23.14
C GLU A 288 -1.98 -14.56 22.69
N GLU A 289 -2.22 -15.11 21.50
CA GLU A 289 -3.54 -15.65 21.21
C GLU A 289 -3.81 -16.85 22.14
N PRO A 290 -4.98 -16.91 22.82
CA PRO A 290 -5.39 -18.12 23.50
C PRO A 290 -5.59 -19.25 22.45
N PRO A 291 -5.21 -20.50 22.75
CA PRO A 291 -5.23 -21.57 21.76
C PRO A 291 -6.66 -21.89 21.31
N LEU A 292 -6.87 -21.96 19.99
CA LEU A 292 -8.13 -22.42 19.40
C LEU A 292 -8.46 -23.87 19.83
N PRO A 293 -9.73 -24.17 20.16
CA PRO A 293 -10.14 -25.51 20.57
C PRO A 293 -10.01 -26.49 19.40
N THR A 294 -9.12 -27.46 19.54
CA THR A 294 -8.97 -28.59 18.59
C THR A 294 -10.03 -29.67 18.87
N GLU A 295 -10.29 -30.53 17.88
CA GLU A 295 -11.21 -31.69 17.88
C GLU A 295 -10.92 -32.76 18.98
N ARG A 296 -9.92 -32.55 19.84
CA ARG A 296 -9.63 -33.34 21.06
C ARG A 296 -10.11 -32.68 22.36
N THR A 297 -10.84 -31.57 22.27
CA THR A 297 -11.46 -30.97 23.46
C THR A 297 -12.63 -31.86 23.88
N ARG A 298 -12.47 -32.59 24.99
CA ARG A 298 -13.53 -33.45 25.54
C ARG A 298 -14.75 -32.58 25.84
N LEU A 299 -15.86 -32.85 25.15
CA LEU A 299 -17.18 -32.35 25.54
C LEU A 299 -17.50 -32.92 26.93
N ILE A 300 -17.43 -32.09 27.97
CA ILE A 300 -18.01 -32.46 29.27
C ILE A 300 -19.53 -32.36 29.09
N SER A 301 -20.14 -33.51 28.84
CA SER A 301 -21.57 -33.71 29.01
C SER A 301 -21.79 -35.11 29.56
N ARG A 302 -21.99 -35.23 30.87
CA ARG A 302 -23.01 -36.12 31.48
C ARG A 302 -23.05 -36.06 33.00
N ASP A 303 -24.27 -35.75 33.44
CA ASP A 303 -25.09 -36.47 34.41
C ASP A 303 -24.66 -36.60 35.87
N SER A 304 -25.38 -35.82 36.67
CA SER A 304 -25.94 -36.19 37.97
C SER A 304 -26.40 -37.66 38.01
N SER A 305 -25.86 -38.42 38.95
CA SER A 305 -26.28 -39.80 39.25
C SER A 305 -27.57 -39.81 40.06
N GLY A 306 -28.46 -40.73 39.69
CA GLY A 306 -29.88 -40.70 40.00
C GLY A 306 -30.29 -41.17 41.39
N ASN A 307 -31.61 -41.05 41.64
CA ASN A 307 -32.34 -42.05 42.40
C ASN A 307 -33.85 -42.09 42.05
N ALA A 308 -34.31 -43.31 41.75
CA ALA A 308 -35.64 -43.89 41.99
C ALA A 308 -36.94 -43.48 41.23
N ARG A 309 -37.40 -44.45 40.39
CA ARG A 309 -38.74 -45.13 40.37
C ARG A 309 -39.91 -44.59 39.50
N PRO A 310 -40.87 -45.47 39.08
CA PRO A 310 -41.32 -45.56 37.67
C PRO A 310 -42.84 -45.38 37.39
N MET A 311 -43.21 -45.59 36.10
CA MET A 311 -44.51 -46.06 35.51
C MET A 311 -45.40 -45.00 34.76
N PRO A 312 -46.39 -45.39 33.90
CA PRO A 312 -46.24 -45.40 32.42
C PRO A 312 -47.39 -44.69 31.63
N GLN A 313 -47.30 -44.72 30.28
CA GLN A 313 -48.37 -44.71 29.25
C GLN A 313 -48.33 -43.61 28.16
N ARG A 314 -48.35 -44.11 26.91
CA ARG A 314 -49.36 -43.89 25.83
C ARG A 314 -48.86 -43.27 24.52
N ILE A 315 -49.18 -44.03 23.47
CA ILE A 315 -49.05 -43.80 22.03
C ILE A 315 -50.03 -42.72 21.54
N ARG A 316 -49.60 -41.77 20.70
CA ARG A 316 -50.17 -41.45 19.37
C ARG A 316 -49.46 -40.24 18.73
N GLY A 317 -49.13 -40.35 17.44
CA GLY A 317 -48.56 -39.25 16.64
C GLY A 317 -49.62 -38.35 16.00
N SER A 318 -49.18 -37.21 15.49
CA SER A 318 -49.58 -36.62 14.19
C SER A 318 -48.83 -35.31 13.92
N HIS A 319 -48.35 -35.20 12.68
CA HIS A 319 -47.97 -34.05 11.85
C HIS A 319 -48.20 -32.60 12.33
N GLY A 320 -47.24 -31.71 11.96
CA GLY A 320 -47.61 -30.36 11.49
C GLY A 320 -46.64 -29.18 11.77
N THR A 321 -45.56 -29.07 10.99
CA THR A 321 -44.98 -27.84 10.38
C THR A 321 -44.87 -26.52 11.18
N GLN A 322 -43.64 -26.10 11.47
CA GLN A 322 -43.24 -24.68 11.56
C GLN A 322 -42.35 -24.28 10.37
N ARG A 323 -42.75 -23.17 9.75
CA ARG A 323 -42.12 -22.46 8.63
C ARG A 323 -40.74 -21.93 9.00
N SER A 324 -39.77 -22.07 8.09
CA SER A 324 -38.51 -21.32 8.10
C SER A 324 -38.45 -20.40 6.88
N VAL A 325 -38.19 -19.13 7.17
CA VAL A 325 -38.11 -17.98 6.28
C VAL A 325 -36.77 -18.03 5.54
N ALA A 326 -36.79 -18.49 4.29
CA ALA A 326 -35.67 -18.37 3.36
C ALA A 326 -36.05 -17.37 2.26
N SER A 327 -35.83 -16.08 2.53
CA SER A 327 -35.82 -15.07 1.47
C SER A 327 -35.03 -13.85 1.93
N ASN A 328 -33.70 -13.91 1.83
CA ASN A 328 -32.84 -12.72 1.72
C ASN A 328 -31.43 -13.01 1.20
N ARG A 329 -31.18 -14.17 0.56
CA ARG A 329 -29.85 -14.59 0.14
C ARG A 329 -29.64 -14.65 -1.37
N GLN A 330 -30.35 -13.81 -2.13
CA GLN A 330 -30.37 -13.95 -3.59
C GLN A 330 -30.42 -12.64 -4.39
N LEU A 331 -29.66 -11.62 -3.96
CA LEU A 331 -29.49 -10.37 -4.74
C LEU A 331 -28.02 -9.92 -4.93
N GLY A 332 -27.07 -10.85 -4.79
CA GLY A 332 -25.64 -10.61 -5.08
C GLY A 332 -25.09 -11.31 -6.33
N MET A 333 -25.91 -12.04 -7.08
CA MET A 333 -25.48 -12.73 -8.31
C MET A 333 -25.98 -12.01 -9.56
N LEU A 334 -25.34 -10.89 -9.88
CA LEU A 334 -25.30 -10.37 -11.25
C LEU A 334 -24.03 -9.54 -11.38
N TYR A 335 -22.97 -10.15 -11.92
CA TYR A 335 -22.13 -9.63 -13.00
C TYR A 335 -21.07 -10.70 -13.33
N ALA A 336 -21.53 -11.79 -13.93
CA ALA A 336 -20.74 -12.47 -14.94
C ALA A 336 -20.98 -11.69 -16.25
N ALA A 337 -19.94 -11.08 -16.80
CA ALA A 337 -19.99 -10.52 -18.14
C ALA A 337 -18.59 -10.57 -18.75
N THR A 338 -18.25 -11.71 -19.34
CA THR A 338 -17.37 -11.76 -20.52
C THR A 338 -18.26 -11.93 -21.76
N PRO A 339 -17.97 -11.24 -22.88
CA PRO A 339 -18.83 -11.24 -24.07
C PRO A 339 -18.69 -12.55 -24.86
N PRO A 340 -19.72 -12.99 -25.60
CA PRO A 340 -19.62 -14.18 -26.44
C PRO A 340 -18.87 -13.90 -27.75
N GLU A 341 -17.99 -14.82 -28.12
CA GLU A 341 -17.46 -14.98 -29.47
C GLU A 341 -18.60 -15.37 -30.41
N HIS A 342 -18.62 -14.74 -31.59
CA HIS A 342 -19.59 -15.00 -32.64
C HIS A 342 -18.96 -15.98 -33.64
N ASP A 343 -19.04 -17.28 -33.35
CA ASP A 343 -18.82 -18.31 -34.36
C ASP A 343 -20.17 -18.67 -34.98
N SER A 344 -20.32 -18.32 -36.25
CA SER A 344 -21.44 -18.73 -37.10
C SER A 344 -21.01 -19.98 -37.85
N ASP A 345 -21.51 -21.14 -37.42
CA ASP A 345 -21.66 -22.26 -38.36
C ASP A 345 -22.71 -23.27 -37.88
N SER A 346 -23.59 -23.66 -38.82
CA SER A 346 -24.48 -24.84 -38.89
C SER A 346 -25.82 -24.43 -39.53
N SER A 347 -26.45 -25.08 -40.51
CA SER A 347 -26.16 -26.23 -41.36
C SER A 347 -27.27 -26.31 -42.44
N GLU A 348 -26.97 -26.92 -43.58
CA GLU A 348 -27.85 -27.72 -44.47
C GLU A 348 -29.15 -27.14 -45.08
N GLY A 349 -29.24 -27.24 -46.42
CA GLY A 349 -30.49 -27.08 -47.16
C GLY A 349 -30.35 -27.19 -48.68
N SER A 350 -30.35 -28.43 -49.18
CA SER A 350 -30.62 -28.88 -50.56
C SER A 350 -31.43 -27.92 -51.47
N GLY A 351 -31.00 -27.74 -52.72
CA GLY A 351 -31.84 -27.11 -53.74
C GLY A 351 -31.17 -26.71 -55.06
N LYS A 352 -31.05 -27.70 -55.96
CA LYS A 352 -30.71 -27.65 -57.41
C LYS A 352 -29.25 -27.63 -57.84
#